data_AF-A0A847FJC5-F1
#
_entry.id   AF-A0A847FJC5-F1
#
_cell.length_a   1.000
_cell.length_b   1.000
_cell.length_c   1.000
_cell.angle_alpha   90.00
_cell.angle_beta   90.00
_cell.angle_gamma   90.00
#
_symmetry.space_group_name_H-M   'P 1'
#
loop_
_entity.id
_entity.type
_entity.pdbx_description
1 polymer ?
#
loop_
_entity_poly.entity_id
_entity_poly.type
_entity_poly.pdbx_seq_one_letter_code
_entity_poly.pdbx_strand_id
1 'polypeptide(L)'
;MSDMDKAVQSPEPGGATSQKPVITRRLDAATEAPNPRPRRSETVKLNMDADVQAGSSAPAARLGLTRDEMNWAAVAHASILLTLFLGLATGGVAALLGPIVPALIWYAYRDKSAYVTEQARQATIFQLAGMVALLALAIVGALLVTVGWTVSAILVVVLVGLLLLPVMLVVTLLWIVGVVALPIVQVVYGCYAALEAYNGRPFRYRWIADLIDRYQAQA
;
A
#
# COMPACT_ATOMS: atom_id res chain seq x y z
N MET A 1 33.33 -10.47 51.49
CA MET A 1 32.76 -10.23 52.83
C MET A 1 33.27 -8.88 53.28
N SER A 2 32.37 -7.88 53.35
CA SER A 2 32.49 -6.56 54.00
C SER A 2 33.63 -5.61 53.59
N ASP A 3 33.47 -4.29 53.53
CA ASP A 3 32.30 -3.41 53.64
C ASP A 3 32.71 -2.00 53.15
N MET A 4 31.78 -1.36 52.42
CA MET A 4 31.28 0.01 52.56
C MET A 4 32.21 1.24 52.79
N ASP A 5 32.10 2.17 51.83
CA ASP A 5 31.63 3.57 51.95
C ASP A 5 32.53 4.80 52.27
N LYS A 6 32.34 5.78 51.35
CA LYS A 6 32.17 7.25 51.47
C LYS A 6 33.37 8.22 51.34
N ALA A 7 33.32 9.03 50.27
CA ALA A 7 33.10 10.51 50.24
C ALA A 7 33.48 11.04 48.83
N VAL A 8 32.55 11.38 47.93
CA VAL A 8 31.85 12.67 47.73
C VAL A 8 32.76 13.91 47.77
N GLN A 9 33.10 14.46 46.60
CA GLN A 9 33.35 15.89 46.44
C GLN A 9 33.03 16.36 45.01
N SER A 10 31.94 17.12 44.88
CA SER A 10 31.56 17.90 43.70
C SER A 10 32.20 19.29 43.76
N PRO A 11 32.41 19.97 42.62
CA PRO A 11 32.37 21.42 42.57
C PRO A 11 31.13 21.94 41.82
N GLU A 12 30.53 22.95 42.44
CA GLU A 12 29.30 23.70 42.15
C GLU A 12 29.30 24.53 40.84
N PRO A 13 28.13 25.07 40.43
CA PRO A 13 27.84 25.58 39.09
C PRO A 13 28.11 27.08 38.95
N GLY A 14 28.62 27.51 37.79
CA GLY A 14 28.80 28.93 37.49
C GLY A 14 28.68 29.22 36.00
N GLY A 15 27.75 30.10 35.63
CA GLY A 15 27.77 30.79 34.33
C GLY A 15 26.50 30.70 33.50
N ALA A 16 25.40 31.29 33.98
CA ALA A 16 24.32 31.70 33.11
C ALA A 16 24.83 32.76 32.12
N THR A 17 24.74 32.49 30.81
CA THR A 17 24.79 33.55 29.79
C THR A 17 23.51 33.51 28.97
N SER A 18 22.57 34.36 29.40
CA SER A 18 21.39 34.75 28.66
C SER A 18 21.82 35.60 27.46
N GLN A 19 21.70 35.07 26.24
CA GLN A 19 21.88 35.87 25.03
C GLN A 19 20.50 36.31 24.50
N LYS A 20 20.20 37.60 24.70
CA LYS A 20 18.99 38.31 24.28
C LYS A 20 18.73 38.18 22.76
N PRO A 21 17.47 38.25 22.31
CA PRO A 21 17.10 38.14 20.90
C PRO A 21 17.55 39.38 20.11
N VAL A 22 18.08 39.14 18.91
CA VAL A 22 18.53 40.17 17.97
C VAL A 22 17.31 40.92 17.42
N ILE A 23 17.25 42.22 17.72
CA ILE A 23 16.21 43.16 17.30
C ILE A 23 16.40 43.51 15.82
N THR A 24 15.28 43.52 15.09
CA THR A 24 15.15 43.89 13.67
C THR A 24 15.63 45.33 13.42
N ARG A 25 16.60 45.48 12.50
CA ARG A 25 17.07 46.78 12.03
C ARG A 25 16.11 47.30 10.95
N ARG A 26 15.48 48.45 11.18
CA ARG A 26 14.70 49.18 10.17
C ARG A 26 15.59 49.59 9.00
N LEU A 27 15.08 49.46 7.78
CA LEU A 27 15.67 49.96 6.55
C LEU A 27 15.30 51.45 6.42
N ASP A 28 16.26 52.33 6.64
CA ASP A 28 16.08 53.76 6.41
C ASP A 28 15.98 54.05 4.91
N ALA A 29 14.94 54.79 4.54
CA ALA A 29 14.73 55.28 3.19
C ALA A 29 15.65 56.48 2.94
N ALA A 30 16.45 56.38 1.88
CA ALA A 30 17.06 57.45 1.06
C ALA A 30 18.54 57.17 0.80
N THR A 31 18.85 56.48 -0.31
CA THR A 31 20.06 56.73 -1.11
C THR A 31 19.81 56.26 -2.55
N GLU A 32 19.49 57.24 -3.40
CA GLU A 32 19.83 57.38 -4.82
C GLU A 32 20.04 56.12 -5.69
N ALA A 33 19.13 55.89 -6.63
CA ALA A 33 19.18 54.80 -7.62
C ALA A 33 20.15 55.13 -8.78
N PRO A 34 21.10 54.23 -9.14
CA PRO A 34 21.92 54.42 -10.33
C PRO A 34 21.20 54.00 -11.63
N ASN A 35 21.31 54.87 -12.63
CA ASN A 35 20.81 54.79 -14.01
C ASN A 35 20.82 53.37 -14.66
N PRO A 36 19.71 52.88 -15.26
CA PRO A 36 19.65 51.55 -15.86
C PRO A 36 20.44 51.48 -17.19
N ARG A 37 21.45 50.60 -17.25
CA ARG A 37 22.18 50.28 -18.49
C ARG A 37 21.25 49.59 -19.50
N PRO A 38 21.37 49.86 -20.81
CA PRO A 38 20.56 49.18 -21.82
C PRO A 38 20.88 47.68 -21.85
N ARG A 39 19.86 46.84 -21.64
CA ARG A 39 19.96 45.38 -21.75
C ARG A 39 20.26 45.00 -23.20
N ARG A 40 21.51 44.61 -23.47
CA ARG A 40 21.92 43.96 -24.71
C ARG A 40 21.22 42.60 -24.77
N SER A 41 20.40 42.38 -25.79
CA SER A 41 19.82 41.07 -26.09
C SER A 41 20.92 40.18 -26.67
N GLU A 42 21.64 39.49 -25.80
CA GLU A 42 22.51 38.40 -26.21
C GLU A 42 21.60 37.21 -26.53
N THR A 43 21.29 37.02 -27.81
CA THR A 43 20.65 35.78 -28.28
C THR A 43 21.66 34.65 -28.12
N VAL A 44 21.61 33.98 -26.97
CA VAL A 44 22.19 32.66 -26.79
C VAL A 44 21.55 31.76 -27.83
N LYS A 45 22.34 31.33 -28.82
CA LYS A 45 21.91 30.27 -29.74
C LYS A 45 21.80 28.98 -28.93
N LEU A 46 20.57 28.62 -28.56
CA LEU A 46 20.25 27.28 -28.08
C LEU A 46 20.55 26.32 -29.23
N ASN A 47 21.62 25.55 -29.09
CA ASN A 47 21.89 24.42 -29.98
C ASN A 47 20.75 23.41 -29.78
N MET A 48 19.77 23.44 -30.69
CA MET A 48 18.56 22.61 -30.65
C MET A 48 18.77 21.20 -31.20
N ASP A 49 20.03 20.79 -31.38
CA ASP A 49 20.40 19.54 -32.07
C ASP A 49 20.98 18.48 -31.13
N ALA A 50 20.96 18.69 -29.80
CA ALA A 50 21.51 17.74 -28.82
C ALA A 50 20.47 17.07 -27.90
N ASP A 51 19.23 17.56 -27.83
CA ASP A 51 18.22 17.06 -26.87
C ASP A 51 16.97 16.44 -27.55
N VAL A 52 17.14 15.85 -28.74
CA VAL A 52 16.13 14.95 -29.30
C VAL A 52 16.60 13.50 -29.13
N GLN A 53 16.85 13.10 -27.88
CA GLN A 53 16.99 11.70 -27.53
C GLN A 53 15.98 11.36 -26.41
N ALA A 54 14.81 10.89 -26.87
CA ALA A 54 13.91 9.96 -26.22
C ALA A 54 13.60 10.12 -24.71
N GLY A 55 12.37 10.56 -24.44
CA GLY A 55 11.58 10.08 -23.30
C GLY A 55 11.81 10.80 -21.99
N SER A 56 11.12 11.93 -21.81
CA SER A 56 10.86 12.52 -20.49
C SER A 56 9.89 11.65 -19.70
N SER A 57 10.36 10.48 -19.26
CA SER A 57 9.78 9.79 -18.11
C SER A 57 10.15 10.61 -16.88
N ALA A 58 9.17 11.00 -16.06
CA ALA A 58 9.43 11.63 -14.78
C ALA A 58 10.56 10.88 -14.02
N PRO A 59 11.44 11.58 -13.26
CA PRO A 59 12.45 10.89 -12.47
C PRO A 59 11.75 10.08 -11.39
N ALA A 60 11.43 8.83 -11.70
CA ALA A 60 10.96 7.84 -10.74
C ALA A 60 12.02 7.78 -9.63
N ALA A 61 11.57 7.78 -8.38
CA ALA A 61 12.45 7.58 -7.23
C ALA A 61 13.08 6.19 -7.36
N ARG A 62 14.19 6.09 -8.11
CA ARG A 62 14.97 4.88 -8.25
C ARG A 62 15.76 4.76 -6.96
N LEU A 63 15.34 3.86 -6.08
CA LEU A 63 16.13 3.39 -4.95
C LEU A 63 17.41 2.62 -5.39
N GLY A 64 18.03 3.01 -6.51
CA GLY A 64 19.05 2.22 -7.22
C GLY A 64 18.52 0.95 -7.89
N LEU A 65 17.19 0.78 -7.98
CA LEU A 65 16.56 -0.44 -8.52
C LEU A 65 16.74 -0.57 -10.03
N THR A 66 17.03 -1.81 -10.45
CA THR A 66 17.08 -2.19 -11.87
C THR A 66 15.67 -2.30 -12.46
N ARG A 67 15.59 -2.22 -13.80
CA ARG A 67 14.33 -2.37 -14.52
C ARG A 67 13.70 -3.75 -14.30
N ASP A 68 14.54 -4.78 -14.23
CA ASP A 68 14.09 -6.15 -14.02
C ASP A 68 13.47 -6.34 -12.64
N GLU A 69 14.05 -5.78 -11.59
CA GLU A 69 13.47 -5.83 -10.24
C GLU A 69 12.09 -5.16 -10.18
N MET A 70 11.94 -3.99 -10.81
CA MET A 70 10.65 -3.29 -10.87
C MET A 70 9.60 -4.10 -11.65
N ASN A 71 10.00 -4.75 -12.75
CA ASN A 71 9.11 -5.59 -13.55
C ASN A 71 8.66 -6.83 -12.77
N TRP A 72 9.57 -7.55 -12.10
CA TRP A 72 9.23 -8.75 -11.34
C TRP A 72 8.36 -8.46 -10.11
N ALA A 73 8.63 -7.34 -9.43
CA ALA A 73 7.75 -6.87 -8.36
C ALA A 73 6.34 -6.55 -8.90
N ALA A 74 6.24 -5.83 -10.02
CA ALA A 74 4.94 -5.53 -10.64
C ALA A 74 4.19 -6.81 -11.06
N VAL A 75 4.88 -7.79 -11.64
CA VAL A 75 4.30 -9.09 -12.04
C VAL A 75 3.74 -9.85 -10.83
N ALA A 76 4.44 -9.81 -9.68
CA ALA A 76 3.95 -10.45 -8.47
C ALA A 76 2.58 -9.91 -8.05
N HIS A 77 2.37 -8.59 -8.09
CA HIS A 77 1.06 -7.99 -7.80
C HIS A 77 0.04 -8.21 -8.94
N ALA A 78 0.46 -8.04 -10.19
CA ALA A 78 -0.39 -8.20 -11.37
C ALA A 78 -0.94 -9.63 -11.54
N SER A 79 -0.29 -10.63 -10.92
CA SER A 79 -0.80 -12.00 -10.88
C SER A 79 -2.22 -12.13 -10.27
N ILE A 80 -2.73 -11.12 -9.57
CA ILE A 80 -4.14 -11.06 -9.14
C ILE A 80 -5.10 -11.18 -10.34
N LEU A 81 -4.72 -10.68 -11.52
CA LEU A 81 -5.52 -10.79 -12.74
C LEU A 81 -5.63 -12.23 -13.20
N LEU A 82 -4.54 -13.00 -13.05
CA LEU A 82 -4.55 -14.44 -13.30
C LEU A 82 -5.47 -15.15 -12.30
N THR A 83 -5.40 -14.79 -11.01
CA THR A 83 -6.29 -15.33 -9.97
C THR A 83 -7.75 -15.08 -10.29
N LEU A 84 -8.11 -13.86 -10.74
CA LEU A 84 -9.47 -13.54 -11.20
C LEU A 84 -9.86 -14.38 -12.41
N PHE A 85 -9.01 -14.45 -13.43
CA PHE A 85 -9.31 -15.21 -14.65
C PHE A 85 -9.54 -16.70 -14.36
N LEU A 86 -8.66 -17.33 -13.58
CA LEU A 86 -8.82 -18.72 -13.14
C LEU A 86 -10.10 -18.89 -12.31
N GLY A 87 -10.36 -17.96 -11.39
CA GLY A 87 -11.57 -17.97 -10.59
C GLY A 87 -12.85 -17.91 -11.42
N LEU A 88 -12.92 -17.04 -12.42
CA LEU A 88 -14.09 -16.95 -13.30
C LEU A 88 -14.21 -18.19 -14.21
N ALA A 89 -13.11 -18.63 -14.81
CA ALA A 89 -13.10 -19.73 -15.77
C ALA A 89 -13.49 -21.08 -15.15
N THR A 90 -13.26 -21.27 -13.85
CA THR A 90 -13.51 -22.56 -13.18
C THR A 90 -14.54 -22.48 -12.06
N GLY A 91 -15.34 -21.40 -11.98
CA GLY A 91 -16.29 -21.21 -10.88
C GLY A 91 -15.64 -21.16 -9.49
N GLY A 92 -14.41 -20.66 -9.41
CA GLY A 92 -13.67 -20.40 -8.17
C GLY A 92 -12.59 -21.44 -7.85
N VAL A 93 -12.68 -22.67 -8.38
CA VAL A 93 -11.78 -23.78 -7.99
C VAL A 93 -10.29 -23.47 -8.25
N ALA A 94 -9.95 -23.02 -9.45
CA ALA A 94 -8.57 -22.71 -9.83
C ALA A 94 -8.06 -21.39 -9.24
N ALA A 95 -8.91 -20.55 -8.64
CA ALA A 95 -8.47 -19.33 -7.96
C ALA A 95 -7.48 -19.66 -6.82
N LEU A 96 -7.59 -20.86 -6.22
CA LEU A 96 -6.67 -21.37 -5.20
C LEU A 96 -5.20 -21.42 -5.66
N LEU A 97 -4.96 -21.51 -6.97
CA LEU A 97 -3.62 -21.49 -7.55
C LEU A 97 -3.05 -20.08 -7.69
N GLY A 98 -3.87 -19.04 -7.58
CA GLY A 98 -3.48 -17.65 -7.73
C GLY A 98 -2.29 -17.22 -6.86
N PRO A 99 -2.37 -17.40 -5.53
CA PRO A 99 -1.28 -17.03 -4.62
C PRO A 99 0.05 -17.77 -4.86
N ILE A 100 0.05 -18.85 -5.65
CA ILE A 100 1.28 -19.60 -5.96
C ILE A 100 2.23 -18.75 -6.81
N VAL A 101 1.72 -17.94 -7.74
CA VAL A 101 2.57 -17.11 -8.62
C VAL A 101 3.44 -16.13 -7.83
N PRO A 102 2.89 -15.24 -6.98
CA PRO A 102 3.73 -14.34 -6.19
C PRO A 102 4.60 -15.09 -5.17
N ALA A 103 4.15 -16.25 -4.65
CA ALA A 103 4.96 -17.07 -3.74
C ALA A 103 6.20 -17.66 -4.43
N LEU A 104 6.05 -18.12 -5.68
CA LEU A 104 7.17 -18.60 -6.49
C LEU A 104 8.15 -17.47 -6.82
N ILE A 105 7.65 -16.27 -7.13
CA ILE A 105 8.50 -15.09 -7.36
C ILE A 105 9.27 -14.74 -6.09
N TRP A 106 8.60 -14.72 -4.93
CA TRP A 106 9.22 -14.50 -3.63
C TRP A 106 10.37 -15.49 -3.39
N TYR A 107 10.12 -16.79 -3.58
CA TYR A 107 11.15 -17.81 -3.40
C TYR A 107 12.31 -17.67 -4.40
N ALA A 108 12.01 -17.40 -5.68
CA ALA A 108 13.01 -17.28 -6.74
C ALA A 108 13.93 -16.04 -6.60
N TYR A 109 13.48 -15.02 -5.88
CA TYR A 109 14.19 -13.75 -5.68
C TYR A 109 14.73 -13.51 -4.26
N ARG A 110 14.46 -14.42 -3.32
CA ARG A 110 14.83 -14.30 -1.89
C ARG A 110 16.31 -13.94 -1.65
N ASP A 111 17.21 -14.46 -2.50
CA ASP A 111 18.67 -14.26 -2.40
C ASP A 111 19.21 -13.30 -3.48
N LYS A 112 18.34 -12.71 -4.31
CA LYS A 112 18.70 -11.89 -5.49
C LYS A 112 18.34 -10.42 -5.35
N SER A 113 17.19 -10.12 -4.75
CA SER A 113 16.71 -8.75 -4.59
C SER A 113 15.80 -8.62 -3.36
N ALA A 114 16.21 -7.80 -2.40
CA ALA A 114 15.40 -7.49 -1.23
C ALA A 114 14.07 -6.82 -1.62
N TYR A 115 14.09 -5.96 -2.64
CA TYR A 115 12.90 -5.27 -3.12
C TYR A 115 11.87 -6.25 -3.70
N VAL A 116 12.26 -7.09 -4.66
CA VAL A 116 11.34 -8.07 -5.27
C VAL A 116 10.81 -9.04 -4.22
N THR A 117 11.67 -9.48 -3.31
CA THR A 117 11.30 -10.38 -2.22
C THR A 117 10.19 -9.79 -1.35
N GLU A 118 10.35 -8.55 -0.90
CA GLU A 118 9.34 -7.93 -0.03
C GLU A 118 8.03 -7.65 -0.78
N GLN A 119 8.09 -7.17 -2.03
CA GLN A 119 6.90 -6.95 -2.85
C GLN A 119 6.14 -8.25 -3.16
N ALA A 120 6.87 -9.31 -3.54
CA ALA A 120 6.27 -10.61 -3.81
C ALA A 120 5.67 -11.28 -2.56
N ARG A 121 6.33 -11.13 -1.41
CA ARG A 121 5.77 -11.57 -0.12
C ARG A 121 4.48 -10.85 0.22
N GLN A 122 4.44 -9.53 0.06
CA GLN A 122 3.22 -8.75 0.28
C GLN A 122 2.10 -9.11 -0.68
N ALA A 123 2.40 -9.31 -1.97
CA ALA A 123 1.44 -9.79 -2.96
C ALA A 123 0.88 -11.17 -2.57
N THR A 124 1.73 -12.08 -2.10
CA THR A 124 1.32 -13.42 -1.63
C THR A 124 0.36 -13.33 -0.45
N ILE A 125 0.71 -12.56 0.58
CA ILE A 125 -0.14 -12.37 1.77
C ILE A 125 -1.47 -11.73 1.39
N PHE A 126 -1.45 -10.71 0.53
CA PHE A 126 -2.67 -10.06 0.07
C PHE A 126 -3.61 -11.01 -0.66
N GLN A 127 -3.09 -11.80 -1.61
CA GLN A 127 -3.92 -12.77 -2.33
C GLN A 127 -4.44 -13.88 -1.42
N LEU A 128 -3.64 -14.38 -0.48
CA LEU A 128 -4.10 -15.36 0.51
C LEU A 128 -5.17 -14.78 1.44
N ALA A 129 -4.97 -13.57 1.97
CA ALA A 129 -5.94 -12.91 2.83
C ALA A 129 -7.26 -12.65 2.08
N GLY A 130 -7.18 -12.18 0.83
CA GLY A 130 -8.32 -11.99 -0.05
C GLY A 130 -9.05 -13.30 -0.35
N MET A 131 -8.32 -14.39 -0.60
CA MET A 131 -8.88 -15.72 -0.83
C MET A 131 -9.65 -16.22 0.39
N VAL A 132 -9.02 -16.16 1.58
CA VAL A 132 -9.63 -16.60 2.84
C VAL A 132 -10.87 -15.75 3.15
N ALA A 133 -10.79 -14.43 2.95
CA ALA A 133 -11.94 -13.54 3.15
C ALA A 133 -13.11 -13.89 2.22
N LEU A 134 -12.83 -14.17 0.93
CA LEU A 134 -13.86 -14.56 -0.04
C LEU A 134 -14.46 -15.93 0.31
N LEU A 135 -13.64 -16.92 0.67
CA LEU A 135 -14.10 -18.25 1.08
C LEU A 135 -14.96 -18.17 2.35
N ALA A 136 -14.53 -17.40 3.35
CA ALA A 136 -15.29 -17.18 4.57
C ALA A 136 -16.64 -16.52 4.27
N LEU A 137 -16.65 -15.46 3.45
CA LEU A 137 -17.88 -14.78 3.04
C LEU A 137 -18.81 -15.71 2.26
N ALA A 138 -18.27 -16.51 1.33
CA ALA A 138 -19.04 -17.45 0.53
C ALA A 138 -19.64 -18.56 1.39
N ILE A 139 -18.85 -19.24 2.22
CA ILE A 139 -19.29 -20.40 3.01
C ILE A 139 -20.25 -19.96 4.12
N VAL A 140 -19.85 -18.96 4.93
CA VAL A 140 -20.67 -18.49 6.05
C VAL A 140 -21.96 -17.83 5.53
N GLY A 141 -21.85 -17.01 4.49
CA GLY A 141 -23.03 -16.38 3.90
C GLY A 141 -23.97 -17.39 3.24
N ALA A 142 -23.46 -18.39 2.50
CA ALA A 142 -24.30 -19.45 1.94
C ALA A 142 -25.03 -20.24 3.04
N LEU A 143 -24.35 -20.55 4.15
CA LEU A 143 -24.97 -21.21 5.30
C LEU A 143 -26.10 -20.36 5.90
N LEU A 144 -25.83 -19.08 6.20
CA LEU A 144 -26.82 -18.16 6.77
C LEU A 144 -28.02 -17.95 5.85
N VAL A 145 -27.77 -17.74 4.56
CA VAL A 145 -28.82 -17.59 3.54
C VAL A 145 -29.67 -18.86 3.46
N THR A 146 -29.04 -20.04 3.41
CA THR A 146 -29.76 -21.32 3.34
C THR A 146 -30.64 -21.55 4.57
N VAL A 147 -30.10 -21.30 5.77
CA VAL A 147 -30.86 -21.41 7.02
C VAL A 147 -32.00 -20.39 7.03
N GLY A 148 -31.74 -19.14 6.67
CA GLY A 148 -32.75 -18.09 6.65
C GLY A 148 -33.90 -18.38 5.67
N TRP A 149 -33.60 -18.91 4.48
CA TRP A 149 -34.63 -19.34 3.52
C TRP A 149 -35.42 -20.54 4.04
N THR A 150 -34.75 -21.51 4.68
CA THR A 150 -35.40 -22.69 5.26
C THR A 150 -36.38 -22.29 6.36
N VAL A 151 -35.94 -21.43 7.30
CA VAL A 151 -36.78 -20.91 8.39
C VAL A 151 -37.94 -20.09 7.82
N SER A 152 -37.69 -19.24 6.84
CA SER A 152 -38.74 -18.44 6.19
C SER A 152 -39.79 -19.33 5.54
N ALA A 153 -39.38 -20.37 4.81
CA ALA A 153 -40.27 -21.32 4.16
C ALA A 153 -41.14 -22.09 5.17
N ILE A 154 -40.58 -22.53 6.30
CA ILE A 154 -41.34 -23.18 7.38
C ILE A 154 -42.38 -22.21 7.95
N LEU A 155 -42.01 -20.96 8.20
CA LEU A 155 -42.89 -19.94 8.78
C LEU A 155 -43.99 -19.46 7.81
N VAL A 156 -43.91 -19.78 6.51
CA VAL A 156 -44.99 -19.46 5.56
C VAL A 156 -46.30 -20.15 5.99
N VAL A 157 -46.22 -21.33 6.62
CA VAL A 157 -47.39 -22.07 7.11
C VAL A 157 -48.24 -21.24 8.10
N VAL A 158 -47.59 -20.36 8.87
CA VAL A 158 -48.25 -19.46 9.83
C VAL A 158 -48.33 -18.02 9.35
N LEU A 159 -48.22 -17.78 8.03
CA LEU A 159 -48.22 -16.48 7.33
C LEU A 159 -47.07 -15.52 7.69
N VAL A 160 -46.42 -15.68 8.86
CA VAL A 160 -45.24 -14.89 9.27
C VAL A 160 -44.11 -15.00 8.24
N GLY A 161 -43.92 -16.18 7.65
CA GLY A 161 -42.87 -16.40 6.64
C GLY A 161 -43.01 -15.51 5.42
N LEU A 162 -44.24 -15.11 5.04
CA LEU A 162 -44.47 -14.23 3.89
C LEU A 162 -43.81 -12.85 4.08
N LEU A 163 -43.76 -12.36 5.33
CA LEU A 163 -43.07 -11.11 5.70
C LEU A 163 -41.54 -11.27 5.68
N LEU A 164 -41.03 -12.48 5.96
CA LEU A 164 -39.59 -12.75 5.94
C LEU A 164 -39.04 -12.93 4.52
N LEU A 165 -39.84 -13.38 3.55
CA LEU A 165 -39.38 -13.56 2.15
C LEU A 165 -38.72 -12.31 1.55
N PRO A 166 -39.30 -11.08 1.60
CA PRO A 166 -38.64 -9.90 1.07
C PRO A 166 -37.37 -9.54 1.86
N VAL A 167 -37.34 -9.78 3.17
CA VAL A 167 -36.14 -9.56 3.99
C VAL A 167 -35.03 -10.51 3.54
N MET A 168 -35.33 -11.80 3.38
CA MET A 168 -34.38 -12.81 2.91
C MET A 168 -33.89 -12.54 1.50
N LEU A 169 -34.76 -12.01 0.63
CA LEU A 169 -34.36 -11.58 -0.71
C LEU A 169 -33.30 -10.46 -0.62
N VAL A 170 -33.54 -9.42 0.19
CA VAL A 170 -32.56 -8.33 0.39
C VAL A 170 -31.25 -8.87 0.97
N VAL A 171 -31.30 -9.73 1.97
CA VAL A 171 -30.10 -10.35 2.56
C VAL A 171 -29.31 -11.14 1.51
N THR A 172 -30.00 -11.91 0.66
CA THR A 172 -29.37 -12.68 -0.42
C THR A 172 -28.71 -11.77 -1.45
N LEU A 173 -29.38 -10.67 -1.84
CA LEU A 173 -28.82 -9.70 -2.78
C LEU A 173 -27.58 -8.99 -2.20
N LEU A 174 -27.62 -8.59 -0.94
CA LEU A 174 -26.45 -8.00 -0.25
C LEU A 174 -25.28 -8.97 -0.18
N TRP A 175 -25.55 -10.24 0.10
CA TRP A 175 -24.51 -11.26 0.10
C TRP A 175 -23.89 -11.47 -1.28
N ILE A 176 -24.70 -11.54 -2.34
CA ILE A 176 -24.21 -11.62 -3.73
C ILE A 176 -23.36 -10.41 -4.08
N VAL A 177 -23.82 -9.19 -3.74
CA VAL A 177 -23.03 -7.96 -3.93
C VAL A 177 -21.69 -8.06 -3.21
N GLY A 178 -21.64 -8.57 -1.98
CA GLY A 178 -20.39 -8.79 -1.25
C GLY A 178 -19.46 -9.76 -1.96
N VAL A 179 -19.97 -10.92 -2.41
CA VAL A 179 -19.19 -11.95 -3.11
C VAL A 179 -18.63 -11.42 -4.44
N VAL A 180 -19.36 -10.55 -5.14
CA VAL A 180 -18.91 -9.95 -6.41
C VAL A 180 -17.99 -8.75 -6.20
N ALA A 181 -18.27 -7.89 -5.21
CA ALA A 181 -17.49 -6.67 -4.97
C ALA A 181 -16.09 -6.97 -4.42
N LEU A 182 -15.96 -7.97 -3.55
CA LEU A 182 -14.70 -8.33 -2.91
C LEU A 182 -13.57 -8.65 -3.92
N PRO A 183 -13.73 -9.53 -4.92
CA PRO A 183 -12.69 -9.78 -5.92
C PRO A 183 -12.40 -8.56 -6.81
N ILE A 184 -13.39 -7.70 -7.07
CA ILE A 184 -13.17 -6.44 -7.82
C ILE A 184 -12.24 -5.52 -7.02
N VAL A 185 -12.52 -5.32 -5.73
CA VAL A 185 -11.66 -4.53 -4.82
C VAL A 185 -10.25 -5.12 -4.78
N GLN A 186 -10.13 -6.44 -4.71
CA GLN A 186 -8.82 -7.10 -4.74
C GLN A 186 -8.03 -6.79 -6.00
N VAL A 187 -8.67 -6.88 -7.18
CA VAL A 187 -8.02 -6.60 -8.45
C VAL A 187 -7.63 -5.13 -8.56
N VAL A 188 -8.51 -4.20 -8.22
CA VAL A 188 -8.21 -2.76 -8.23
C VAL A 188 -6.97 -2.46 -7.37
N TYR A 189 -6.95 -3.00 -6.15
CA TYR A 189 -5.86 -2.75 -5.21
C TYR A 189 -4.56 -3.45 -5.64
N GLY A 190 -4.64 -4.67 -6.17
CA GLY A 190 -3.48 -5.39 -6.70
C GLY A 190 -2.90 -4.74 -7.96
N CYS A 191 -3.73 -4.22 -8.86
CA CYS A 191 -3.27 -3.43 -10.01
C CYS A 191 -2.63 -2.11 -9.57
N TYR A 192 -3.20 -1.42 -8.58
CA TYR A 192 -2.58 -0.22 -8.00
C TYR A 192 -1.20 -0.53 -7.41
N ALA A 193 -1.07 -1.63 -6.66
CA ALA A 193 0.20 -2.10 -6.14
C ALA A 193 1.21 -2.43 -7.24
N ALA A 194 0.76 -3.07 -8.33
CA ALA A 194 1.60 -3.37 -9.48
C ALA A 194 2.15 -2.10 -10.16
N LEU A 195 1.32 -1.05 -10.30
CA LEU A 195 1.74 0.24 -10.85
C LEU A 195 2.77 0.94 -9.95
N GLU A 196 2.55 0.92 -8.64
CA GLU A 196 3.49 1.51 -7.68
C GLU A 196 4.84 0.77 -7.68
N ALA A 197 4.79 -0.57 -7.75
CA ALA A 197 5.98 -1.41 -7.86
C ALA A 197 6.73 -1.23 -9.19
N TYR A 198 6.00 -1.02 -10.30
CA TYR A 198 6.54 -0.72 -11.62
C TYR A 198 7.29 0.63 -11.67
N ASN A 199 6.87 1.57 -10.83
CA ASN A 199 7.49 2.89 -10.66
C ASN A 199 8.66 2.87 -9.64
N GLY A 200 9.01 1.70 -9.10
CA GLY A 200 10.12 1.53 -8.15
C GLY A 200 9.84 2.05 -6.75
N ARG A 201 8.57 2.31 -6.43
CA ARG A 201 8.16 2.80 -5.11
C ARG A 201 7.85 1.60 -4.20
N PRO A 202 8.27 1.64 -2.92
CA PRO A 202 7.95 0.58 -1.99
C PRO A 202 6.46 0.60 -1.69
N PHE A 203 5.71 -0.33 -2.27
CA PHE A 203 4.33 -0.53 -1.90
C PHE A 203 4.24 -1.23 -0.55
N ARG A 204 3.33 -0.76 0.30
CA ARG A 204 2.98 -1.38 1.58
C ARG A 204 1.47 -1.36 1.74
N TYR A 205 0.87 -2.54 1.81
CA TYR A 205 -0.51 -2.68 2.26
C TYR A 205 -0.60 -2.19 3.71
N ARG A 206 -1.30 -1.08 3.99
CA ARG A 206 -1.33 -0.46 5.33
C ARG A 206 -1.68 -1.43 6.47
N TRP A 207 -2.77 -2.17 6.32
CA TRP A 207 -3.17 -3.27 7.19
C TRP A 207 -2.16 -4.41 7.37
N ILE A 208 -1.34 -4.73 6.37
CA ILE A 208 -0.28 -5.75 6.49
C ILE A 208 0.97 -5.17 7.17
N ALA A 209 1.31 -3.92 6.85
CA ALA A 209 2.41 -3.19 7.48
C ALA A 209 2.19 -3.11 9.00
N ASP A 210 0.99 -2.70 9.42
CA ASP A 210 0.65 -2.60 10.85
C ASP A 210 0.68 -3.96 11.57
N LEU A 211 0.45 -5.08 10.87
CA LEU A 211 0.50 -6.42 11.44
C LEU A 211 1.95 -6.91 11.62
N ILE A 212 2.79 -6.67 10.60
CA ILE A 212 4.22 -7.02 10.64
C ILE A 212 4.94 -6.20 11.71
N ASP A 213 4.69 -4.89 11.76
CA ASP A 213 5.31 -3.99 12.74
C ASP A 213 4.94 -4.41 14.18
N ARG A 214 3.70 -4.88 14.39
CA ARG A 214 3.27 -5.44 15.69
C ARG A 214 3.98 -6.74 16.07
N TYR A 215 4.20 -7.64 15.12
CA TYR A 215 4.88 -8.92 15.39
C TYR A 215 6.38 -8.70 15.68
N GLN A 216 7.01 -7.78 14.96
CA GLN A 216 8.42 -7.41 15.19
C GLN A 216 8.62 -6.66 16.51
N ALA A 217 7.63 -5.90 16.99
CA ALA A 217 7.69 -5.26 18.30
C ALA A 217 7.56 -6.24 19.48
N GLN A 218 7.16 -7.49 19.23
CA GLN A 218 6.95 -8.52 20.24
C GLN A 218 8.04 -9.60 20.25
N ALA A 219 8.96 -9.58 19.27
CA ALA A 219 10.08 -10.51 19.11
C ALA A 219 11.38 -9.90 19.63
#